data_AF-A0A914NZ19-F1
#
_entry.id   AF-A0A914NZ19-F1
#
_cell.length_a   1.000
_cell.length_b   1.000
_cell.length_c   1.000
_cell.angle_alpha   90.00
_cell.angle_beta   90.00
_cell.angle_gamma   90.00
#
_symmetry.space_group_name_H-M   'P 1'
#
loop_
_entity.id
_entity.type
_entity.pdbx_description
1 polymer ?
#
loop_
_entity_poly.entity_id
_entity_poly.type
_entity_poly.pdbx_seq_one_letter_code
_entity_poly.pdbx_strand_id
1 'polypeptide(L)'
;MSQNEVLRARRHTTVCQKEPSCYEDVLVKFVLYIRRMRKEKNYNYIYGSDETSVWLDSSNTKCIDKCGAKEVAVLSTGHDKQRITVMLTARGDLLQDEENGFFK
;
A
#
# COMPACT_ATOMS: atom_id res chain seq x y z
N MET A 1 -23.11 -27.06 -29.26
CA MET A 1 -22.78 -25.62 -29.20
C MET A 1 -22.06 -25.37 -27.88
N SER A 2 -20.72 -25.37 -27.85
CA SER A 2 -20.00 -25.01 -26.63
C SER A 2 -20.13 -23.49 -26.46
N GLN A 3 -20.89 -23.05 -25.46
CA GLN A 3 -20.86 -21.65 -25.06
C GLN A 3 -19.41 -21.32 -24.68
N ASN A 4 -18.80 -20.34 -25.35
CA ASN A 4 -17.49 -19.83 -24.97
C ASN A 4 -17.65 -19.21 -23.57
N GLU A 5 -17.16 -19.90 -22.55
CA GLU A 5 -17.25 -19.44 -21.17
C GLU A 5 -16.29 -18.26 -20.97
N VAL A 6 -16.84 -17.07 -20.75
CA VAL A 6 -16.04 -15.86 -20.52
C VAL A 6 -15.44 -15.92 -19.12
N LEU A 7 -14.11 -15.95 -19.04
CA LEU A 7 -13.36 -15.91 -17.79
C LEU A 7 -13.01 -14.47 -17.42
N ARG A 8 -13.07 -14.12 -16.12
CA ARG A 8 -12.63 -12.81 -15.61
C ARG A 8 -11.75 -12.97 -14.38
N ALA A 9 -10.76 -12.09 -14.26
CA ALA A 9 -9.98 -11.94 -13.05
C ALA A 9 -10.81 -11.20 -11.98
N ARG A 10 -10.96 -11.79 -10.80
CA ARG A 10 -11.60 -11.16 -9.64
C ARG A 10 -10.57 -10.84 -8.56
N ARG A 11 -10.77 -9.74 -7.82
CA ARG A 11 -9.95 -9.30 -6.67
C ARG A 11 -10.87 -8.92 -5.51
N HIS A 12 -10.45 -9.19 -4.28
CA HIS A 12 -11.16 -8.72 -3.09
C HIS A 12 -11.19 -7.18 -3.05
N THR A 13 -12.35 -6.60 -2.76
CA THR A 13 -12.52 -5.14 -2.59
C THR A 13 -12.16 -4.76 -1.16
N THR A 14 -11.21 -3.87 -0.98
CA THR A 14 -10.89 -3.29 0.34
C THR A 14 -11.78 -2.09 0.59
N VAL A 15 -12.37 -2.01 1.78
CA VAL A 15 -13.16 -0.85 2.23
C VAL A 15 -12.22 0.09 2.99
N CYS A 16 -12.17 1.35 2.58
CA CYS A 16 -11.44 2.40 3.31
C CYS A 16 -12.14 2.73 4.62
N GLN A 17 -11.38 3.12 5.64
CA GLN A 17 -11.97 3.65 6.87
C GLN A 17 -12.66 4.99 6.58
N LYS A 18 -13.82 5.21 7.21
CA LYS A 18 -14.57 6.47 7.09
C LYS A 18 -13.82 7.59 7.82
N GLU A 19 -13.86 8.79 7.25
CA GLU A 19 -13.26 9.97 7.83
C GLU A 19 -13.96 10.34 9.15
N PRO A 20 -13.20 10.68 10.21
CA PRO A 20 -13.76 11.26 11.42
C PRO A 20 -14.43 12.62 11.14
N SER A 21 -15.44 12.98 11.92
CA SER A 21 -16.21 14.23 11.74
C SER A 21 -15.39 15.52 11.89
N CYS A 22 -14.19 15.46 12.48
CA CYS A 22 -13.27 16.59 12.67
C CYS A 22 -12.00 16.52 11.81
N TYR A 23 -11.98 15.67 10.79
CA TYR A 23 -10.79 15.42 9.95
C TYR A 23 -10.20 16.71 9.36
N GLU A 24 -11.04 17.57 8.79
CA GLU A 24 -10.61 18.80 8.12
C GLU A 24 -9.92 19.77 9.08
N ASP A 25 -10.48 19.99 10.26
CA ASP A 25 -9.91 20.89 11.27
C ASP A 25 -8.55 20.40 11.77
N VAL A 26 -8.42 19.09 11.98
CA VAL A 26 -7.16 18.47 12.42
C VAL A 26 -6.10 18.59 11.32
N LEU A 27 -6.49 18.36 10.06
CA LEU A 27 -5.60 18.48 8.92
C LEU A 27 -5.07 19.91 8.76
N VAL A 28 -5.93 20.92 8.82
CA VAL A 28 -5.54 22.33 8.72
C VAL A 28 -4.58 22.71 9.84
N LYS A 29 -4.90 22.34 11.09
CA LYS A 29 -4.03 22.61 12.26
C LYS A 29 -2.67 21.96 12.10
N PHE A 30 -2.63 20.72 11.62
CA PHE A 30 -1.39 19.99 11.40
C PHE A 30 -0.51 20.64 10.33
N VAL A 31 -1.09 21.01 9.18
CA VAL A 31 -0.34 21.67 8.09
C VAL A 31 0.24 23.02 8.54
N LEU A 32 -0.55 23.83 9.26
CA LEU A 32 -0.08 25.11 9.81
C LEU A 32 1.05 24.91 10.83
N TYR A 33 0.93 23.90 11.70
CA TYR A 33 1.96 23.54 12.67
C TYR A 33 3.28 23.15 12.00
N ILE A 34 3.24 22.25 11.01
CA ILE A 34 4.45 21.82 10.27
C ILE A 34 5.08 23.00 9.54
N ARG A 35 4.27 23.86 8.92
CA ARG A 35 4.77 25.06 8.23
C ARG A 35 5.52 26.01 9.19
N ARG A 36 4.97 26.22 10.39
CA ARG A 36 5.63 27.03 11.44
C ARG A 36 6.95 26.40 11.87
N MET A 37 6.94 25.10 12.18
CA MET A 37 8.15 24.38 12.59
C MET A 37 9.26 24.43 11.55
N ARG A 38 8.92 24.30 10.25
CA ARG A 38 9.90 24.39 9.16
C ARG A 38 10.59 25.75 9.12
N LYS A 39 9.85 26.84 9.35
CA LYS A 39 10.42 28.20 9.39
C LYS A 39 11.30 28.42 10.62
N GLU A 40 10.86 27.94 11.79
CA GLU A 40 11.56 28.15 13.06
C GLU A 40 12.89 27.37 13.12
N LYS A 41 12.88 26.12 12.66
CA LYS A 41 14.04 25.22 12.81
C LYS A 41 14.92 25.09 11.56
N ASN A 42 14.49 25.66 10.44
CA ASN A 42 15.17 25.57 9.15
C ASN A 42 15.63 24.14 8.81
N TYR A 43 14.68 23.20 8.78
CA TYR A 43 14.99 21.80 8.48
C TYR A 43 15.58 21.66 7.07
N ASN A 44 16.79 21.12 6.98
CA ASN A 44 17.46 20.86 5.71
C ASN A 44 16.90 19.61 5.00
N TYR A 45 16.45 18.61 5.77
CA TYR A 45 15.97 17.33 5.25
C TYR A 45 14.71 16.86 5.98
N ILE A 46 13.85 16.19 5.24
CA ILE A 46 12.64 15.53 5.77
C ILE A 46 12.70 14.08 5.33
N TYR A 47 12.63 13.19 6.33
CA TYR A 47 12.64 11.75 6.12
C TYR A 47 11.23 11.22 6.30
N GLY A 48 10.70 10.54 5.29
CA GLY A 48 9.48 9.74 5.43
C GLY A 48 9.86 8.37 5.94
N SER A 49 9.20 7.89 6.98
CA SER A 49 9.38 6.53 7.50
C SER A 49 8.03 5.88 7.63
N ASP A 50 7.92 4.63 7.21
CA ASP A 50 6.71 3.85 7.35
C ASP A 50 7.02 2.38 7.59
N GLU A 51 6.11 1.69 8.29
CA GLU A 51 6.15 0.26 8.51
C GLU A 51 5.19 -0.42 7.53
N THR A 52 5.70 -1.36 6.74
CA THR A 52 4.89 -2.12 5.79
C THR A 52 5.12 -3.62 5.94
N SER A 53 4.05 -4.39 5.80
CA SER A 53 4.16 -5.84 5.75
C SER A 53 4.50 -6.31 4.33
N VAL A 54 5.60 -7.05 4.21
CA VAL A 54 5.97 -7.76 2.98
C VAL A 54 5.53 -9.21 3.10
N TRP A 55 4.58 -9.61 2.25
CA TRP A 55 4.06 -10.97 2.23
C TRP A 55 5.02 -11.88 1.47
N LEU A 56 5.29 -13.07 2.04
CA LEU A 56 6.20 -14.04 1.42
C LEU A 56 5.55 -14.76 0.23
N ASP A 57 4.23 -14.94 0.27
CA ASP A 57 3.47 -15.40 -0.87
C ASP A 57 2.91 -14.21 -1.67
N SER A 58 3.18 -14.19 -2.98
CA SER A 58 2.69 -13.19 -3.93
C SER A 58 1.38 -13.63 -4.59
N SER A 59 0.63 -14.53 -3.94
CA SER A 59 -0.75 -14.85 -4.27
C SER A 59 -1.67 -13.66 -3.95
N ASN A 60 -1.43 -12.53 -4.63
CA ASN A 60 -2.47 -11.53 -4.85
C ASN A 60 -3.66 -12.30 -5.39
N THR A 61 -4.73 -12.38 -4.61
CA THR A 61 -5.92 -13.24 -4.71
C THR A 61 -6.67 -13.02 -6.04
N LYS A 62 -5.98 -13.23 -7.15
CA LYS A 62 -6.41 -13.04 -8.53
C LYS A 62 -6.84 -14.41 -8.99
N CYS A 63 -8.14 -14.63 -8.88
CA CYS A 63 -8.73 -15.88 -9.32
C CYS A 63 -9.36 -15.65 -10.70
N ILE A 64 -9.07 -16.53 -11.64
CA ILE A 64 -9.70 -16.56 -12.95
C ILE A 64 -10.88 -17.52 -12.84
N ASP A 65 -12.09 -17.02 -13.04
CA ASP A 65 -13.29 -17.84 -12.89
C ASP A 65 -14.37 -17.42 -13.90
N LYS A 66 -15.36 -18.30 -14.10
CA LYS A 66 -16.46 -18.09 -15.03
C LYS A 66 -17.29 -16.88 -14.59
N CYS A 67 -17.66 -16.04 -15.55
CA CYS A 67 -18.58 -14.93 -15.30
C CYS A 67 -19.90 -15.46 -14.72
N GLY A 68 -20.29 -14.99 -13.53
CA GLY A 68 -21.52 -15.39 -12.85
C GLY A 68 -21.37 -16.52 -11.82
N ALA A 69 -20.16 -17.04 -11.60
CA ALA A 69 -19.92 -18.04 -10.57
C ALA A 69 -20.17 -17.46 -9.16
N LYS A 70 -20.96 -18.19 -8.37
CA LYS A 70 -21.37 -17.83 -6.99
C LYS A 70 -20.19 -17.81 -6.02
N GLU A 71 -19.24 -18.72 -6.20
CA GLU A 71 -18.06 -18.89 -5.36
C GLU A 71 -16.81 -19.06 -6.24
N VAL A 72 -15.66 -18.61 -5.74
CA VAL A 72 -14.38 -18.66 -6.45
C VAL A 72 -13.37 -19.42 -5.60
N ALA A 73 -12.75 -20.45 -6.18
CA ALA A 73 -11.64 -21.12 -5.52
C ALA A 73 -10.40 -20.22 -5.53
N VAL A 74 -9.90 -19.88 -4.35
CA VAL A 74 -8.63 -19.16 -4.19
C VAL A 74 -7.48 -20.15 -4.25
N LEU A 75 -6.54 -19.93 -5.19
CA LEU A 75 -5.30 -20.69 -5.26
C LEU A 75 -4.26 -20.02 -4.36
N SER A 76 -3.88 -20.71 -3.29
CA SER A 76 -2.93 -20.29 -2.28
C SER A 76 -1.84 -21.33 -2.10
N THR A 77 -0.62 -20.93 -1.74
CA THR A 77 0.43 -21.89 -1.37
C THR A 77 0.29 -22.40 0.08
N GLY A 78 -0.75 -21.95 0.81
CA GLY A 78 -0.97 -22.25 2.22
C GLY A 78 -0.19 -21.33 3.17
N HIS A 79 0.63 -20.43 2.63
CA HIS A 79 1.45 -19.48 3.39
C HIS A 79 0.94 -18.03 3.30
N ASP A 80 -0.32 -17.83 2.92
CA ASP A 80 -0.94 -16.51 2.68
C ASP A 80 -0.87 -15.55 3.87
N LYS A 81 -0.62 -16.08 5.08
CA LYS A 81 -0.49 -15.30 6.31
C LYS A 81 0.96 -15.00 6.71
N GLN A 82 1.94 -15.61 6.05
CA GLN A 82 3.34 -15.40 6.36
C GLN A 82 3.81 -14.06 5.78
N ARG A 83 4.27 -13.18 6.67
CA ARG A 83 4.75 -11.85 6.33
C ARG A 83 5.95 -11.48 7.18
N ILE A 84 6.82 -10.67 6.60
CA ILE A 84 7.88 -9.97 7.31
C ILE A 84 7.43 -8.51 7.44
N THR A 85 7.57 -7.95 8.63
CA THR A 85 7.38 -6.51 8.83
C THR A 85 8.69 -5.80 8.53
N VAL A 86 8.63 -4.81 7.64
CA VAL A 86 9.78 -3.98 7.27
C VAL A 86 9.48 -2.53 7.62
N MET A 87 10.43 -1.84 8.22
CA MET A 87 10.40 -0.39 8.39
C MET A 87 11.41 0.22 7.41
N LEU A 88 10.93 1.13 6.56
CA LEU A 88 11.76 1.82 5.59
C LEU A 88 11.75 3.32 5.86
N THR A 89 12.92 3.94 5.80
CA THR A 89 13.05 5.39 5.88
C THR A 89 13.65 5.92 4.58
N ALA A 90 12.97 6.87 3.94
CA ALA A 90 13.38 7.48 2.69
C ALA A 90 13.58 8.99 2.84
N ARG A 91 14.59 9.50 2.16
CA ARG A 91 14.86 10.93 1.97
C ARG A 91 14.52 11.28 0.52
N GLY A 92 13.97 12.46 0.28
CA GLY A 92 13.46 12.86 -1.05
C GLY A 92 14.48 12.90 -2.19
N ASP A 93 15.77 12.76 -1.91
CA ASP A 93 16.87 12.70 -2.88
C ASP A 93 17.33 11.26 -3.21
N LEU A 94 16.99 10.27 -2.38
CA LEU A 94 17.46 8.88 -2.51
C LEU A 94 16.65 8.03 -3.51
N LEU A 95 15.60 8.58 -4.14
CA LEU A 95 14.77 7.87 -5.12
C LEU A 95 15.11 8.19 -6.58
N GLN A 96 16.09 9.06 -6.83
CA GLN A 96 16.54 9.41 -8.19
C GLN A 96 17.88 8.78 -8.58
N ASP A 97 18.53 8.06 -7.66
CA ASP A 97 19.80 7.39 -7.93
C ASP A 97 19.55 5.94 -8.35
N GLU A 98 19.37 5.70 -9.65
CA GLU A 98 19.43 4.34 -10.21
C GLU A 98 20.85 3.73 -10.17
N GLU A 99 21.88 4.52 -9.84
CA GLU A 99 23.28 4.07 -9.95
C GLU A 99 23.99 3.73 -8.64
N ASN A 100 23.44 4.01 -7.45
CA ASN A 100 24.11 3.67 -6.20
C ASN A 100 23.20 2.85 -5.28
N GLY A 101 23.44 1.54 -5.33
CA GLY A 101 22.71 0.49 -4.63
C GLY A 101 22.30 0.87 -3.20
N PHE A 102 21.00 0.80 -2.99
CA PHE A 102 20.36 0.75 -1.69
C PHE A 102 20.89 -0.49 -0.95
N PHE A 103 21.39 -0.31 0.27
CA PHE A 103 22.14 -1.27 1.11
C PHE A 103 23.68 -1.32 0.85
N LYS A 104 24.41 -0.42 1.49
CA LYS A 104 25.77 -0.70 1.98
C LYS A 104 25.82 -0.48 3.49
#